data_AF-A0A133QAC6-F1
#
_entry.id   AF-A0A133QAC6-F1
#
_cell.length_a   1.000
_cell.length_b   1.000
_cell.length_c   1.000
_cell.angle_alpha   90.00
_cell.angle_beta   90.00
_cell.angle_gamma   90.00
#
_symmetry.space_group_name_H-M   'P 1'
#
loop_
_entity.id
_entity.type
_entity.pdbx_description
1 polymer ?
#
loop_
_entity_poly.entity_id
_entity_poly.type
_entity_poly.pdbx_seq_one_letter_code
_entity_poly.pdbx_strand_id
1 'polypeptide(L)'
;MIYPVAFIIISMTTHIFYFLFRAYIGYGDVLLISALSLFFPLQFTIYVILFTFVIAGLVALITMIFKPIKLLPLVPFIFISFFINSLFYNDIHQFLGGVYF
;
A
#
# COMPACT_ATOMS: atom_id res chain seq x y z
N MET A 1 14.48 12.67 -5.36
CA MET A 1 13.71 12.97 -6.59
C MET A 1 12.23 12.90 -6.22
N ILE A 2 11.38 13.78 -6.74
CA ILE A 2 9.92 13.73 -6.51
C ILE A 2 9.22 13.13 -7.73
N TYR A 3 8.10 12.44 -7.51
CA TYR A 3 7.32 11.74 -8.53
C TYR A 3 5.89 12.31 -8.62
N PRO A 4 5.70 13.52 -9.17
CA PRO A 4 4.40 14.19 -9.17
C PRO A 4 3.32 13.43 -9.94
N VAL A 5 3.68 12.71 -11.01
CA VAL A 5 2.75 11.88 -11.78
C VAL A 5 2.26 10.70 -10.94
N ALA A 6 3.17 10.02 -10.23
CA ALA A 6 2.81 8.95 -9.31
C ALA A 6 1.89 9.47 -8.19
N PHE A 7 2.22 10.64 -7.64
CA PHE A 7 1.39 11.32 -6.66
C PHE A 7 -0.04 11.56 -7.14
N ILE A 8 -0.22 12.15 -8.32
CA ILE A 8 -1.55 12.45 -8.86
C ILE A 8 -2.35 11.17 -9.08
N ILE A 9 -1.74 10.15 -9.70
CA ILE A 9 -2.41 8.86 -9.97
C ILE A 9 -2.85 8.22 -8.65
N ILE A 10 -1.92 8.02 -7.72
CA ILE A 10 -2.20 7.33 -6.46
C ILE A 10 -3.17 8.13 -5.59
N SER A 11 -3.02 9.45 -5.51
CA SER A 11 -3.92 10.31 -4.73
C SER A 11 -5.34 10.25 -5.29
N MET A 12 -5.53 10.40 -6.61
CA MET A 12 -6.86 10.29 -7.21
C MET A 12 -7.50 8.92 -6.97
N THR A 13 -6.74 7.85 -7.21
CA THR A 13 -7.24 6.48 -7.00
C THR A 13 -7.62 6.25 -5.54
N THR A 14 -6.75 6.57 -4.59
CA THR A 14 -7.02 6.34 -3.15
C THR A 14 -8.18 7.19 -2.63
N HIS A 15 -8.38 8.42 -3.12
CA HIS A 15 -9.53 9.24 -2.75
C HIS A 15 -10.85 8.69 -3.33
N ILE A 16 -10.83 8.14 -4.54
CA ILE A 16 -12.00 7.44 -5.10
C ILE A 16 -12.34 6.24 -4.21
N PHE A 17 -11.36 5.43 -3.83
CA PHE A 17 -11.57 4.31 -2.90
C PHE A 17 -12.08 4.78 -1.53
N TYR A 18 -11.53 5.86 -0.99
CA TYR A 18 -12.01 6.43 0.27
C TYR A 18 -13.47 6.89 0.19
N PHE A 19 -13.87 7.51 -0.92
CA PHE A 19 -15.26 7.92 -1.11
C PHE A 19 -16.21 6.71 -1.17
N LEU A 20 -15.81 5.65 -1.89
CA LEU A 20 -16.60 4.42 -2.02
C LEU A 20 -16.67 3.60 -0.72
N PHE A 21 -15.58 3.57 0.05
CA PHE A 21 -15.41 2.71 1.23
C PHE A 21 -15.17 3.52 2.51
N ARG A 22 -15.82 4.68 2.62
CA ARG A 22 -15.58 5.67 3.70
C ARG A 22 -15.68 5.12 5.11
N ALA A 23 -16.50 4.08 5.31
CA ALA A 23 -16.68 3.43 6.61
C ALA A 23 -15.50 2.52 7.01
N TYR A 24 -14.65 2.13 6.07
CA TYR A 24 -13.62 1.09 6.25
C TYR A 24 -12.19 1.61 6.06
N ILE A 25 -12.00 2.69 5.30
CA ILE A 25 -10.68 3.27 5.03
C ILE A 25 -10.50 4.54 5.85
N GLY A 26 -9.44 4.59 6.66
CA GLY A 26 -9.08 5.79 7.39
C GLY A 26 -8.52 6.86 6.46
N TYR A 27 -8.95 8.11 6.63
CA TYR A 27 -8.38 9.22 5.84
C TYR A 27 -6.86 9.38 6.07
N GLY A 28 -6.38 9.02 7.26
CA GLY A 28 -4.93 8.97 7.54
C GLY A 28 -4.18 7.98 6.64
N ASP A 29 -4.77 6.83 6.33
CA ASP A 29 -4.16 5.83 5.43
C ASP A 29 -4.04 6.38 4.00
N VAL A 30 -5.09 7.07 3.53
CA VAL A 30 -5.15 7.72 2.22
C VAL A 30 -4.07 8.79 2.09
N LEU A 31 -3.96 9.67 3.09
CA LEU A 31 -2.95 10.72 3.12
C LEU A 31 -1.54 10.14 3.15
N LEU A 32 -1.31 9.07 3.93
CA LEU A 32 0.00 8.43 4.05
C LEU A 32 0.43 7.77 2.73
N ILE A 33 -0.45 7.02 2.07
CA ILE A 33 -0.17 6.41 0.76
C ILE A 33 0.05 7.49 -0.31
N SER A 34 -0.75 8.56 -0.28
CA SER A 34 -0.56 9.70 -1.18
C SER A 34 0.80 10.38 -0.92
N ALA A 35 1.17 10.64 0.32
CA ALA A 35 2.46 11.24 0.65
C ALA A 35 3.64 10.35 0.21
N LEU A 36 3.56 9.03 0.44
CA LEU A 36 4.57 8.08 -0.03
C LEU A 36 4.76 8.15 -1.54
N SER A 37 3.66 8.19 -2.31
CA SER A 37 3.71 8.24 -3.76
C SER A 37 4.36 9.49 -4.35
N LEU A 38 4.54 10.56 -3.56
CA LEU A 38 5.29 11.74 -3.97
C LEU A 38 6.80 11.50 -3.97
N PHE A 39 7.28 10.64 -3.07
CA PHE A 39 8.72 10.40 -2.87
C PHE A 39 9.23 9.15 -3.57
N PHE A 40 8.35 8.26 -4.02
CA PHE A 40 8.73 6.98 -4.64
C PHE A 40 8.11 6.79 -6.04
N PRO A 41 8.77 6.00 -6.91
CA PRO A 41 8.21 5.64 -8.21
C PRO A 41 6.82 5.00 -8.10
N LEU A 42 6.04 5.09 -9.19
CA LEU A 42 4.70 4.50 -9.25
C LEU A 42 4.73 2.99 -8.96
N GLN A 43 5.65 2.26 -9.58
CA GLN A 43 5.81 0.81 -9.41
C GLN A 43 6.15 0.46 -7.95
N PHE A 44 7.09 1.18 -7.35
CA PHE A 44 7.42 1.02 -5.93
C PHE A 44 6.18 1.20 -5.05
N THR A 45 5.41 2.26 -5.27
CA THR A 45 4.20 2.53 -4.48
C THR A 45 3.14 1.45 -4.67
N ILE A 46 2.95 0.96 -5.90
CA ILE A 46 2.03 -0.14 -6.21
C ILE A 46 2.44 -1.41 -5.44
N TYR A 47 3.72 -1.74 -5.38
CA TYR A 47 4.20 -2.90 -4.62
C TYR A 47 3.95 -2.74 -3.12
N VAL A 48 4.17 -1.54 -2.56
CA VAL A 48 3.83 -1.27 -1.15
C VAL A 48 2.35 -1.52 -0.89
N ILE A 49 1.45 -1.01 -1.75
CA ILE A 49 0.00 -1.20 -1.60
C ILE A 49 -0.36 -2.68 -1.70
N LEU A 50 0.18 -3.41 -2.68
CA LEU A 50 -0.07 -4.83 -2.88
C LEU A 50 0.36 -5.66 -1.65
N PHE A 51 1.59 -5.49 -1.18
CA PHE A 51 2.06 -6.20 0.01
C PHE A 51 1.27 -5.80 1.26
N THR A 52 0.82 -4.55 1.35
CA THR A 52 0.01 -4.10 2.50
C THR A 52 -1.24 -4.95 2.59
N PHE A 53 -1.96 -5.12 1.48
CA PHE A 53 -3.18 -5.93 1.44
C PHE A 53 -2.91 -7.42 1.61
N VAL A 54 -1.81 -7.96 1.06
CA VAL A 54 -1.46 -9.37 1.26
C VAL A 54 -1.18 -9.66 2.73
N ILE A 55 -0.33 -8.86 3.39
CA ILE A 55 0.05 -9.08 4.79
C ILE A 55 -1.15 -8.81 5.71
N ALA A 56 -1.85 -7.68 5.52
CA ALA A 56 -3.03 -7.35 6.31
C ALA A 56 -4.14 -8.39 6.14
N GLY A 57 -4.36 -8.87 4.92
CA GLY A 57 -5.34 -9.89 4.59
C GLY A 57 -5.03 -11.24 5.24
N LEU A 58 -3.77 -11.69 5.19
CA LEU A 58 -3.35 -12.91 5.88
C LEU A 58 -3.54 -12.81 7.40
N VAL A 59 -3.12 -11.68 7.99
CA VAL A 59 -3.31 -11.45 9.43
C VAL A 59 -4.80 -11.42 9.78
N ALA A 60 -5.63 -10.73 9.00
CA ALA A 60 -7.08 -10.69 9.18
C ALA A 60 -7.70 -12.09 9.13
N LEU A 61 -7.33 -12.92 8.15
CA LEU A 61 -7.83 -14.29 8.03
C LEU A 61 -7.46 -15.14 9.26
N ILE A 62 -6.19 -15.10 9.68
CA ILE A 62 -5.72 -15.84 10.86
C ILE A 62 -6.49 -15.38 12.11
N THR A 63 -6.62 -14.08 12.30
CA THR A 63 -7.28 -13.52 13.48
C THR A 63 -8.79 -13.78 13.48
N MET A 64 -9.46 -13.81 12.31
CA MET A 64 -10.89 -14.17 12.19
C MET A 64 -11.21 -15.60 12.63
N ILE A 65 -10.24 -16.53 12.52
CA ILE A 65 -10.40 -17.90 13.03
C ILE A 65 -10.59 -17.89 14.56
N PHE A 66 -9.91 -16.98 15.26
CA PHE A 66 -9.95 -16.91 16.72
C PHE A 66 -11.06 -15.99 17.22
N LYS A 67 -11.23 -14.80 16.61
CA LYS A 67 -12.22 -13.80 17.01
C LYS A 67 -12.68 -12.96 15.83
N PRO A 68 -13.97 -12.59 15.76
CA PRO A 68 -14.44 -11.65 14.76
C PRO A 68 -13.76 -10.30 14.93
N ILE A 69 -13.26 -9.74 13.83
CA ILE A 69 -12.57 -8.46 13.80
C ILE A 69 -13.51 -7.43 13.19
N LYS A 70 -13.64 -6.28 13.84
CA LYS A 70 -14.42 -5.15 13.29
C LYS A 70 -13.58 -4.17 12.50
N LEU A 71 -12.32 -3.99 12.90
CA LEU A 71 -11.41 -3.04 12.28
C LEU A 71 -9.96 -3.52 12.46
N LEU A 72 -9.17 -3.42 11.41
CA LEU A 72 -7.74 -3.71 11.43
C LEU A 72 -7.00 -2.44 10.96
N PRO A 73 -6.12 -1.83 11.77
CA PRO A 73 -5.41 -0.61 11.38
C PRO A 73 -4.44 -0.92 10.23
N LEU A 74 -4.49 -0.15 9.14
CA LEU A 74 -3.71 -0.41 7.93
C LEU A 74 -2.25 0.07 8.03
N VAL A 75 -2.02 1.17 8.75
CA VAL A 75 -0.69 1.82 8.89
C VAL A 75 0.45 0.87 9.25
N PRO A 76 0.33 -0.06 10.23
CA PRO A 76 1.42 -0.99 10.56
C PRO A 76 1.79 -1.89 9.38
N PHE A 77 0.81 -2.29 8.57
CA PHE A 77 1.05 -3.12 7.39
C PHE A 77 1.70 -2.32 6.26
N ILE A 78 1.30 -1.06 6.08
CA ILE A 78 1.95 -0.15 5.12
C ILE A 78 3.44 0.00 5.47
N PHE A 79 3.75 0.15 6.76
CA PHE A 79 5.12 0.26 7.24
C PHE A 79 5.95 -1.01 6.94
N ILE A 80 5.42 -2.19 7.27
CA ILE A 80 6.10 -3.46 6.98
C ILE A 80 6.32 -3.65 5.47
N SER A 81 5.29 -3.37 4.67
CA SER A 81 5.36 -3.45 3.21
C SER A 81 6.36 -2.46 2.61
N PHE A 82 6.43 -1.24 3.16
CA PHE A 82 7.45 -0.27 2.80
C PHE A 82 8.85 -0.80 3.07
N PHE A 83 9.10 -1.38 4.25
CA PHE A 83 10.40 -1.96 4.59
C PHE A 83 10.80 -3.10 3.66
N ILE A 84 9.90 -4.06 3.44
CA ILE A 84 10.15 -5.19 2.51
C ILE A 84 10.46 -4.65 1.12
N ASN A 85 9.64 -3.74 0.62
CA ASN A 85 9.83 -3.19 -0.72
C ASN A 85 11.10 -2.34 -0.83
N SER A 86 11.51 -1.64 0.24
CA SER A 86 12.76 -0.88 0.26
C SER A 86 14.01 -1.76 0.23
N LEU A 87 13.96 -2.92 0.90
CA LEU A 87 15.10 -3.83 1.01
C LEU A 87 15.27 -4.70 -0.25
N PHE A 88 14.15 -5.09 -0.87
CA PHE A 88 14.13 -6.07 -1.97
C PHE A 88 13.56 -5.51 -3.27
N TYR A 89 13.56 -4.18 -3.45
CA TYR A 89 12.88 -3.53 -4.58
C TYR A 89 13.29 -4.13 -5.93
N ASN A 90 14.59 -4.29 -6.16
CA ASN A 90 15.13 -4.78 -7.43
C ASN A 90 14.71 -6.22 -7.71
N ASP A 91 14.79 -7.09 -6.70
CA ASP A 91 14.41 -8.50 -6.81
C ASP A 91 12.90 -8.63 -7.05
N ILE A 92 12.09 -7.86 -6.32
CA ILE A 92 10.63 -7.81 -6.48
C ILE A 92 10.27 -7.28 -7.87
N HIS A 93 10.91 -6.20 -8.31
CA HIS A 93 10.64 -5.57 -9.59
C HIS A 93 10.97 -6.53 -10.74
N GLN A 94 12.12 -7.21 -10.69
CA GLN A 94 12.51 -8.22 -11.66
C GLN A 94 11.55 -9.43 -11.64
N PHE A 95 11.19 -9.93 -10.46
CA PHE A 95 10.27 -11.05 -10.31
C PHE A 95 8.88 -10.74 -10.91
N LEU A 96 8.42 -9.51 -10.76
CA LEU A 96 7.13 -9.03 -11.30
C LEU A 96 7.22 -8.57 -12.77
N GLY A 97 8.29 -8.93 -13.49
CA GLY A 97 8.45 -8.69 -14.92
C GLY A 97 8.96 -7.30 -15.30
N GLY A 98 9.54 -6.56 -14.35
CA GLY A 98 10.23 -5.31 -14.59
C GLY A 98 11.51 -5.51 -15.40
N VAL A 99 11.74 -4.64 -16.39
CA VAL A 99 12.95 -4.64 -17.21
C VAL A 99 13.83 -3.47 -16.74
N TYR A 100 15.11 -3.75 -16.44
CA TYR A 100 16.09 -2.70 -16.17
C TYR A 100 16.35 -1.92 -17.46
N PHE A 101 16.14 -0.60 -17.44
CA PHE A 101 16.62 0.32 -18.47
C PHE A 101 17.83 1.09 -17.94
#